data_AF-A0A382VW18-F1
#
_entry.id   AF-A0A382VW18-F1
#
_cell.length_a   1.000
_cell.length_b   1.000
_cell.length_c   1.000
_cell.angle_alpha   90.00
_cell.angle_beta   90.00
_cell.angle_gamma   90.00
#
_symmetry.space_group_name_H-M   'P 1'
#
loop_
_entity.id
_entity.type
_entity.pdbx_description
1 polymer ?
#
loop_
_entity_poly.entity_id
_entity_poly.type
_entity_poly.pdbx_seq_one_letter_code
_entity_poly.pdbx_strand_id
1 'polypeptide(L)' 'MPEVIAMSDRILVMREGKQMGIFEQDEATQENIMTAAMGENQSVQELSS' A
#
# COMPACT_ATOMS: atom_id res chain seq x y z
N MET A 1 -6.83 -4.62 -11.57
CA MET A 1 -6.20 -5.77 -10.86
C MET A 1 -6.98 -6.12 -9.59
N PRO A 2 -8.29 -6.42 -9.69
CA PRO A 2 -9.13 -6.76 -8.52
C PRO A 2 -8.88 -8.16 -7.95
N GLU A 3 -8.40 -9.10 -8.76
CA GLU A 3 -8.25 -10.51 -8.39
C GLU A 3 -7.24 -10.69 -7.25
N VAL A 4 -6.14 -9.94 -7.30
CA VAL A 4 -5.09 -9.98 -6.28
C VAL A 4 -5.57 -9.37 -4.97
N ILE A 5 -6.37 -8.31 -5.05
CA ILE A 5 -6.98 -7.65 -3.89
C ILE A 5 -8.00 -8.57 -3.22
N ALA A 6 -8.83 -9.27 -3.99
CA ALA A 6 -9.82 -10.20 -3.48
C ALA A 6 -9.22 -11.43 -2.78
N MET A 7 -7.98 -11.80 -3.12
CA MET A 7 -7.27 -12.95 -2.53
C MET A 7 -6.34 -12.57 -1.37
N SER A 8 -6.10 -11.28 -1.14
CA SER A 8 -5.12 -10.81 -0.15
C SER A 8 -5.80 -10.20 1.06
N ASP A 9 -5.39 -10.59 2.26
CA ASP A 9 -5.83 -9.93 3.49
C ASP A 9 -5.13 -8.58 3.69
N ARG A 10 -3.86 -8.48 3.25
CA ARG A 10 -3.02 -7.27 3.35
C ARG A 10 -2.15 -7.09 2.11
N ILE A 11 -2.02 -5.86 1.67
CA ILE A 11 -1.24 -5.49 0.49
C ILE A 11 -0.17 -4.48 0.87
N LEU A 12 1.10 -4.86 0.64
CA LEU A 12 2.27 -3.99 0.80
C LEU A 12 2.64 -3.39 -0.57
N VAL A 13 2.69 -2.06 -0.67
CA VAL A 13 3.18 -1.35 -1.85
C VAL A 13 4.61 -0.90 -1.61
N MET A 14 5.52 -1.25 -2.54
CA MET A 14 6.93 -0.87 -2.49
C MET A 14 7.37 -0.11 -3.73
N ARG A 15 8.29 0.85 -3.56
CA ARG A 15 8.93 1.60 -4.65
C ARG A 15 10.39 1.84 -4.29
N GLU A 16 11.31 1.53 -5.20
CA GLU A 16 12.76 1.74 -5.01
C GLU A 16 13.30 1.13 -3.70
N GLY A 17 12.78 -0.05 -3.32
CA GLY A 17 13.19 -0.74 -2.09
C GLY A 17 12.63 -0.12 -0.79
N LYS A 18 11.76 0.89 -0.88
CA LYS A 18 11.07 1.50 0.25
C LYS A 18 9.61 1.07 0.31
N GLN A 19 9.09 0.94 1.52
CA GLN A 19 7.67 0.75 1.77
C GLN A 19 6.94 2.07 1.54
N MET A 20 5.91 2.04 0.69
CA MET A 20 5.06 3.19 0.36
C MET A 20 3.72 3.15 1.11
N GLY A 21 3.30 1.97 1.55
CA GLY A 21 2.07 1.80 2.33
C GLY A 21 1.71 0.33 2.53
N ILE A 22 0.92 0.06 3.56
CA ILE A 22 0.28 -1.23 3.81
C ILE A 22 -1.21 -0.97 3.89
N PHE A 23 -1.99 -1.74 3.14
CA PHE A 23 -3.44 -1.63 3.08
C PHE A 23 -4.08 -2.94 3.52
N GLU A 24 -5.12 -2.87 4.34
CA GLU A 24 -6.01 -4.00 4.56
C GLU A 24 -6.93 -4.18 3.34
N GLN A 25 -7.59 -5.33 3.24
CA GLN A 25 -8.39 -5.71 2.06
C GLN A 25 -9.46 -4.67 1.67
N ASP A 26 -10.10 -4.07 2.67
CA ASP A 26 -11.14 -3.05 2.53
C ASP A 26 -10.59 -1.68 2.10
N GLU A 27 -9.34 -1.38 2.48
CA GLU A 27 -8.64 -0.14 2.14
C GLU A 27 -7.85 -0.23 0.83
N ALA A 28 -7.59 -1.44 0.34
CA ALA A 28 -6.75 -1.70 -0.84
C ALA A 28 -7.48 -1.45 -2.17
N THR A 29 -8.10 -0.27 -2.30
CA THR A 29 -8.71 0.17 -3.56
C THR A 29 -7.64 0.40 -4.63
N GLN A 30 -8.02 0.25 -5.90
CA GLN A 30 -7.09 0.52 -7.00
C GLN A 30 -6.50 1.94 -6.94
N GLU A 31 -7.31 2.92 -6.54
CA GLU A 31 -6.86 4.30 -6.36
C GLU A 31 -5.78 4.40 -5.29
N ASN A 32 -6.03 3.88 -4.08
CA ASN A 32 -5.09 3.91 -2.97
C ASN A 32 -3.76 3.22 -3.30
N ILE A 33 -3.82 2.07 -3.99
CA ILE A 33 -2.63 1.32 -4.42
C ILE A 33 -1.82 2.14 -5.45
N MET A 34 -2.49 2.76 -6.42
CA MET A 34 -1.83 3.57 -7.44
C MET A 34 -1.21 4.83 -6.82
N THR A 35 -1.91 5.52 -5.93
CA THR A 35 -1.40 6.68 -5.18
C THR A 35 -0.15 6.33 -4.37
N ALA A 36 -0.16 5.19 -3.65
CA ALA A 36 1.03 4.71 -2.95
C ALA A 36 2.18 4.36 -3.91
N ALA A 37 1.88 3.72 -5.05
CA ALA A 37 2.88 3.35 -6.05
C ALA A 37 3.50 4.58 -6.75
N MET A 38 2.73 5.67 -6.89
CA MET A 38 3.22 6.95 -7.41
C MET A 38 4.03 7.75 -6.37
N GLY A 39 3.99 7.35 -5.10
CA GLY A 39 4.71 8.02 -4.01
C GLY A 39 3.97 9.21 -3.42
N GLU A 40 2.65 9.26 -3.59
CA GLU A 40 1.80 10.36 -3.10
C GLU A 40 1.20 10.08 -1.71
N ASN A 41 1.54 8.96 -1.06
CA ASN A 41 1.03 8.65 0.28
C ASN A 41 2.05 8.93 1.40
N GLN A 42 1.53 9.54 2.47
CA GLN A 42 2.27 10.19 3.53
C GLN A 42 3.05 9.19 4.39
N SER A 43 4.25 9.60 4.75
CA SER A 43 5.14 8.99 5.73
C SER A 43 4.42 8.63 7.03
N VAL A 44 4.05 7.35 7.18
CA VAL A 44 3.74 6.76 8.49
C VAL A 44 4.62 5.53 8.68
N GLN A 45 5.90 5.75 8.96
CA GLN A 45 6.76 4.84 9.73
C GLN A 45 8.09 5.51 10.10
N GLU A 46 8.01 6.59 10.87
CA GLU A 46 9.01 6.91 11.89
C GLU A 46 8.26 6.80 13.22
N LEU A 47 8.43 5.70 13.97
CA LEU A 47 8.22 5.55 15.42
C LEU A 47 8.17 4.06 15.79
N SER A 48 9.32 3.41 15.79
CA SER A 48 9.68 2.44 16.82
C SER A 48 11.20 2.41 16.90
N SER A 49 11.68 2.68 18.12
CA SER A 49 13.05 2.95 18.54
C SER A 49 14.06 1.85 18.26
#